data_AF-A0A0A7LT79-F1
#
_entry.id   AF-A0A0A7LT79-F1
#
_cell.length_a   1.000
_cell.length_b   1.000
_cell.length_c   1.000
_cell.angle_alpha   90.00
_cell.angle_beta   90.00
_cell.angle_gamma   90.00
#
_symmetry.space_group_name_H-M   'P 1'
#
loop_
_entity.id
_entity.type
_entity.pdbx_description
1 polymer ?
#
loop_
_entity_poly.entity_id
_entity_poly.type
_entity_poly.pdbx_seq_one_letter_code
_entity_poly.pdbx_strand_id
1 'polypeptide(L)'
;MNQMNSPLIRIGVFYDGNYFLKISDYYYFQHERKARISLEGLHEFIRHQVAEDEDTDVRLCQITDAHFFRGRLSATEAREKDRLFHDRLLDDILMNLGITTHYMPLKTRDGRLQEKGIDVWLSLEALEMALHKSFDVIVLIAGDSDYLPLVKKLNTVGTRVMLLNWDFKYTDYKGENRVTRASQQLLDHATYPVAMHEVIDERLSKNDPLIEDLFVNQPEPAAYTAAPKPLRPAGPTAAGPVGSIGVSTIKNLKNGFGFVVMPPNNLFFSYADMAEGDFNDLQEGDWVEFTVGRNHRDEDCARNVRKVQPPIMNENEDDDSPQEEEEHESASSRY
;
A
#
# COMPACT_ATOMS: atom_id res chain seq x y z
N MET A 1 -7.26 0.71 -51.40
CA MET A 1 -5.84 0.56 -50.99
C MET A 1 -5.84 -0.33 -49.77
N ASN A 2 -5.43 -1.59 -49.93
CA ASN A 2 -5.28 -2.54 -48.83
C ASN A 2 -4.16 -2.02 -47.92
N GLN A 3 -4.52 -1.51 -46.73
CA GLN A 3 -3.53 -1.40 -45.66
C GLN A 3 -3.00 -2.81 -45.42
N MET A 4 -1.70 -2.99 -45.60
CA MET A 4 -1.02 -4.21 -45.18
C MET A 4 -1.35 -4.40 -43.70
N ASN A 5 -2.10 -5.47 -43.37
CA ASN A 5 -2.26 -5.91 -41.99
C ASN A 5 -0.86 -6.16 -41.46
N SER A 6 -0.36 -5.22 -40.67
CA SER A 6 0.81 -5.48 -39.85
C SER A 6 0.46 -6.68 -38.98
N PRO A 7 1.34 -7.68 -38.83
CA PRO A 7 1.12 -8.79 -37.91
C PRO A 7 1.10 -8.34 -36.43
N LEU A 8 1.37 -7.06 -36.17
CA LEU A 8 1.41 -6.45 -34.85
C LEU A 8 0.01 -6.08 -34.35
N ILE A 9 -0.36 -6.58 -33.18
CA ILE A 9 -1.56 -6.17 -32.45
C ILE A 9 -1.20 -4.97 -31.57
N ARG A 10 -1.82 -3.82 -31.87
CA ARG A 10 -1.62 -2.58 -31.12
C ARG A 10 -2.66 -2.47 -30.00
N ILE A 11 -2.16 -2.51 -28.77
CA ILE A 11 -2.97 -2.48 -27.56
C ILE A 11 -2.92 -1.07 -26.96
N GLY A 12 -4.08 -0.49 -26.70
CA GLY A 12 -4.23 0.74 -25.90
C GLY A 12 -4.82 0.41 -24.54
N VAL A 13 -4.17 0.81 -23.44
CA VAL A 13 -4.61 0.51 -22.06
C VAL A 13 -5.15 1.77 -21.39
N PHE A 14 -6.37 1.70 -20.85
CA PHE A 14 -7.05 2.84 -20.22
C PHE A 14 -7.50 2.46 -18.81
N TYR A 15 -6.94 3.16 -17.82
CA TYR A 15 -7.23 2.95 -16.41
C TYR A 15 -8.21 3.98 -15.86
N ASP A 16 -9.33 3.50 -15.33
CA ASP A 16 -10.05 4.24 -14.29
C ASP A 16 -9.23 4.15 -13.00
N GLY A 17 -8.51 5.21 -12.69
CA GLY A 17 -7.56 5.24 -11.59
C GLY A 17 -8.23 5.08 -10.22
N ASN A 18 -9.47 5.54 -10.05
CA ASN A 18 -10.16 5.36 -8.77
C ASN A 18 -10.64 3.94 -8.59
N TYR A 19 -11.14 3.33 -9.67
CA TYR A 19 -11.48 1.92 -9.68
C TYR A 19 -10.24 1.05 -9.39
N PHE A 20 -9.13 1.30 -10.10
CA PHE A 20 -7.88 0.56 -9.92
C PHE A 20 -7.30 0.72 -8.50
N LEU A 21 -7.27 1.93 -7.95
CA LEU A 21 -6.77 2.16 -6.59
C LEU A 21 -7.59 1.41 -5.53
N LYS A 22 -8.92 1.35 -5.67
CA LYS A 22 -9.78 0.55 -4.77
C LYS A 22 -9.43 -0.94 -4.83
N ILE A 23 -9.15 -1.46 -6.02
CA ILE A 23 -8.72 -2.85 -6.21
C ILE A 23 -7.35 -3.08 -5.57
N SER A 24 -6.39 -2.18 -5.81
CA SER A 24 -5.05 -2.29 -5.22
C SER A 24 -5.09 -2.24 -3.69
N ASP A 25 -5.96 -1.41 -3.11
CA ASP A 25 -6.18 -1.37 -1.65
C ASP A 25 -6.79 -2.69 -1.16
N TYR A 26 -7.75 -3.25 -1.91
CA TYR A 26 -8.36 -4.55 -1.59
C TYR A 26 -7.32 -5.68 -1.46
N TYR A 27 -6.45 -5.82 -2.47
CA TYR A 27 -5.42 -6.87 -2.45
C TYR A 27 -4.37 -6.68 -1.35
N TYR A 28 -4.09 -5.43 -0.99
CA TYR A 28 -3.09 -5.14 0.03
C TYR A 28 -3.62 -5.36 1.45
N PHE A 29 -4.86 -4.94 1.74
CA PHE A 29 -5.39 -4.96 3.10
C PHE A 29 -6.24 -6.17 3.44
N GLN A 30 -6.98 -6.75 2.47
CA GLN A 30 -7.97 -7.79 2.75
C GLN A 30 -7.64 -9.14 2.13
N HIS A 31 -7.00 -9.16 0.95
CA HIS A 31 -6.70 -10.42 0.27
C HIS A 31 -5.57 -11.21 0.96
N GLU A 32 -5.58 -12.54 0.82
CA GLU A 32 -4.58 -13.43 1.44
C GLU A 32 -3.15 -13.11 1.01
N ARG A 33 -2.98 -12.67 -0.24
CA ARG A 33 -1.70 -12.29 -0.85
C ARG A 33 -1.03 -11.08 -0.16
N LYS A 34 -1.80 -10.15 0.40
CA LYS A 34 -1.31 -8.91 1.08
C LYS A 34 -0.27 -8.12 0.27
N ALA A 35 -0.39 -8.14 -1.06
CA ALA A 35 0.51 -7.43 -1.97
C ALA A 35 -0.30 -6.57 -2.93
N ARG A 36 0.29 -5.46 -3.38
CA ARG A 36 -0.33 -4.60 -4.40
C ARG A 36 -0.14 -5.20 -5.78
N ILE A 37 -1.06 -4.88 -6.69
CA ILE A 37 -0.93 -5.24 -8.11
C ILE A 37 0.18 -4.38 -8.72
N SER A 38 1.15 -5.03 -9.36
CA SER A 38 2.17 -4.38 -10.18
C SER A 38 1.57 -3.96 -11.51
N LEU A 39 1.71 -2.69 -11.87
CA LEU A 39 1.27 -2.21 -13.19
C LEU A 39 2.08 -2.84 -14.33
N GLU A 40 3.37 -3.11 -14.09
CA GLU A 40 4.23 -3.82 -15.04
C GLU A 40 3.76 -5.26 -15.24
N GLY A 41 3.52 -5.99 -14.15
CA GLY A 41 2.99 -7.34 -14.21
C GLY A 41 1.60 -7.40 -14.85
N LEU A 42 0.77 -6.40 -14.61
CA LEU A 42 -0.54 -6.28 -15.26
C LEU A 42 -0.42 -6.04 -16.78
N HIS A 43 0.51 -5.20 -17.21
CA HIS A 43 0.80 -5.00 -18.64
C HIS A 43 1.27 -6.30 -19.31
N GLU A 44 2.15 -7.07 -18.65
CA GLU A 44 2.60 -8.35 -19.21
C GLU A 44 1.46 -9.37 -19.26
N PHE A 45 0.66 -9.46 -18.20
CA PHE A 45 -0.56 -10.27 -18.20
C PHE A 45 -1.48 -9.92 -19.36
N ILE A 46 -1.74 -8.62 -19.58
CA ILE A 46 -2.57 -8.14 -20.69
C ILE A 46 -2.02 -8.61 -22.04
N ARG A 47 -0.71 -8.52 -22.27
CA ARG A 47 -0.10 -8.95 -23.53
C ARG A 47 -0.29 -10.45 -23.77
N HIS A 48 -0.14 -11.25 -22.72
CA HIS A 48 -0.38 -12.69 -22.78
C HIS A 48 -1.85 -13.03 -23.01
N GLN A 49 -2.77 -12.36 -22.30
CA GLN A 49 -4.20 -12.60 -22.44
C GLN A 49 -4.69 -12.23 -23.85
N VAL A 50 -4.27 -11.07 -24.38
CA VAL A 50 -4.60 -10.67 -25.76
C VAL A 50 -4.01 -11.65 -26.78
N ALA A 51 -2.79 -12.14 -26.55
CA ALA A 51 -2.17 -13.12 -27.43
C ALA A 51 -2.94 -14.46 -27.48
N GLU A 52 -3.45 -14.90 -26.33
CA GLU A 52 -4.30 -16.10 -26.22
C GLU A 52 -5.65 -15.90 -26.94
N ASP A 53 -6.31 -14.77 -26.73
CA ASP A 53 -7.62 -14.46 -27.33
C ASP A 53 -7.56 -14.22 -28.85
N GLU A 54 -6.42 -13.75 -29.36
CA GLU A 54 -6.19 -13.45 -30.78
C GLU A 54 -5.40 -14.54 -31.52
N ASP A 55 -5.06 -15.64 -30.85
CA ASP A 55 -4.26 -16.76 -31.38
C ASP A 55 -2.96 -16.28 -32.08
N THR A 56 -2.20 -15.44 -31.38
CA THR A 56 -0.96 -14.86 -31.90
C THR A 56 0.19 -15.01 -30.92
N ASP A 57 1.41 -14.69 -31.38
CA ASP A 57 2.59 -14.68 -30.53
C ASP A 57 2.60 -13.41 -29.64
N VAL A 58 2.89 -13.56 -28.34
CA VAL A 58 2.98 -12.47 -27.36
C VAL A 58 3.92 -11.34 -27.82
N ARG A 59 4.95 -11.66 -28.61
CA ARG A 59 5.89 -10.67 -29.16
C ARG A 59 5.22 -9.72 -30.16
N LEU A 60 4.12 -10.15 -30.79
CA LEU A 60 3.33 -9.34 -31.71
C LEU A 60 2.27 -8.50 -30.98
N CYS A 61 1.97 -8.81 -29.72
CA CYS A 61 1.08 -8.03 -28.87
C CYS A 61 1.88 -6.94 -28.14
N GLN A 62 1.71 -5.69 -28.57
CA GLN A 62 2.44 -4.55 -28.01
C GLN A 62 1.50 -3.50 -27.44
N ILE A 63 1.74 -3.12 -26.20
CA ILE A 63 1.08 -1.96 -25.58
C ILE A 63 1.72 -0.71 -26.16
N THR A 64 1.01 -0.09 -27.09
CA THR A 64 1.47 1.12 -27.79
C THR A 64 1.25 2.38 -26.96
N ASP A 65 0.19 2.40 -26.16
CA ASP A 65 -0.13 3.53 -25.28
C ASP A 65 -0.86 3.05 -24.05
N ALA A 66 -0.61 3.71 -22.93
CA ALA A 66 -1.29 3.49 -21.67
C ALA A 66 -1.66 4.82 -21.03
N HIS A 67 -2.89 4.95 -20.53
CA HIS A 67 -3.45 6.19 -20.01
C HIS A 67 -4.08 5.94 -18.63
N PHE A 68 -3.76 6.80 -17.67
CA PHE A 68 -4.25 6.71 -16.29
C PHE A 68 -5.04 7.94 -15.89
N PHE A 69 -6.34 7.77 -15.60
CA PHE A 69 -7.26 8.87 -15.32
C PHE A 69 -7.60 8.91 -13.84
N ARG A 70 -7.39 10.06 -13.18
CA ARG A 70 -7.64 10.16 -11.74
C ARG A 70 -7.98 11.58 -11.28
N GLY A 71 -8.92 11.66 -10.34
CA GLY A 71 -9.18 12.83 -9.52
C GLY A 71 -8.07 13.07 -8.49
N ARG A 72 -7.49 14.27 -8.48
CA ARG A 72 -6.49 14.68 -7.48
C ARG A 72 -7.08 15.61 -6.43
N LEU A 73 -6.71 15.36 -5.18
CA LEU A 73 -6.97 16.28 -4.07
C LEU A 73 -6.14 17.56 -4.25
N SER A 74 -6.62 18.66 -3.66
CA SER A 74 -5.79 19.85 -3.52
C SER A 74 -4.57 19.56 -2.63
N ALA A 75 -3.48 20.32 -2.79
CA ALA A 75 -2.27 20.14 -1.99
C ALA A 75 -2.53 20.23 -0.47
N THR A 76 -3.45 21.12 -0.06
CA THR A 76 -3.86 21.28 1.35
C THR A 76 -4.58 20.05 1.87
N GLU A 77 -5.58 19.54 1.14
CA GLU A 77 -6.33 18.34 1.53
C GLU A 77 -5.46 17.06 1.47
N ALA A 78 -4.55 16.99 0.49
CA ALA A 78 -3.61 15.88 0.36
C ALA A 78 -2.60 15.86 1.52
N ARG A 79 -2.14 17.03 1.99
CA ARG A 79 -1.30 17.16 3.18
C ARG A 79 -2.04 16.71 4.43
N GLU A 80 -3.27 17.17 4.62
CA GLU A 80 -4.10 16.79 5.78
C GLU A 80 -4.39 15.28 5.83
N LYS A 81 -4.45 14.62 4.68
CA LYS A 81 -4.68 13.18 4.56
C LYS A 81 -3.41 12.34 4.42
N ASP A 82 -2.24 12.97 4.56
CA ASP A 82 -0.92 12.33 4.41
C ASP A 82 -0.76 11.52 3.11
N ARG A 83 -1.25 12.06 1.98
CA ARG A 83 -1.23 11.38 0.66
C ARG A 83 -0.14 11.86 -0.27
N LEU A 84 0.58 12.93 0.08
CA LEU A 84 1.55 13.57 -0.81
C LEU A 84 2.65 12.62 -1.28
N PHE A 85 3.24 11.86 -0.35
CA PHE A 85 4.29 10.90 -0.68
C PHE A 85 3.77 9.77 -1.56
N HIS A 86 2.61 9.19 -1.22
CA HIS A 86 2.03 8.09 -1.98
C HIS A 86 1.58 8.51 -3.39
N ASP A 87 1.03 9.72 -3.54
CA ASP A 87 0.69 10.27 -4.85
C ASP A 87 1.96 10.48 -5.70
N ARG A 88 3.05 10.94 -5.08
CA ARG A 88 4.34 11.10 -5.76
C ARG A 88 4.95 9.75 -6.18
N LEU A 89 4.91 8.76 -5.29
CA LEU A 89 5.37 7.41 -5.59
C LEU A 89 4.58 6.79 -6.75
N LEU A 90 3.25 6.97 -6.77
CA LEU A 90 2.42 6.53 -7.89
C LEU A 90 2.81 7.26 -9.19
N ASP A 91 3.00 8.58 -9.15
CA ASP A 91 3.43 9.37 -10.30
C ASP A 91 4.77 8.83 -10.86
N ASP A 92 5.73 8.51 -9.99
CA ASP A 92 7.03 7.97 -10.41
C ASP A 92 6.89 6.58 -11.07
N ILE A 93 6.03 5.70 -10.54
CA ILE A 93 5.74 4.39 -11.14
C ILE A 93 5.09 4.56 -12.52
N LEU A 94 4.08 5.43 -12.63
CA LEU A 94 3.38 5.68 -13.89
C LEU A 94 4.33 6.27 -14.94
N MET A 95 5.18 7.21 -14.55
CA MET A 95 6.19 7.82 -15.43
C MET A 95 7.21 6.78 -15.92
N ASN A 96 7.71 5.92 -15.04
CA ASN A 96 8.68 4.89 -15.40
C ASN A 96 8.12 3.86 -16.39
N LEU A 97 6.82 3.57 -16.32
CA LEU A 97 6.13 2.68 -17.24
C LEU A 97 5.65 3.37 -18.52
N GLY A 98 5.92 4.68 -18.69
CA GLY A 98 5.48 5.46 -19.85
C GLY A 98 3.96 5.64 -19.92
N ILE A 99 3.26 5.56 -18.78
CA ILE A 99 1.81 5.73 -18.71
C ILE A 99 1.47 7.22 -18.65
N THR A 100 0.65 7.67 -19.60
CA THR A 100 0.22 9.08 -19.66
C THR A 100 -0.85 9.35 -18.60
N THR A 101 -0.59 10.32 -17.73
CA THR A 101 -1.48 10.66 -16.61
C THR A 101 -2.44 11.79 -16.95
N HIS A 102 -3.72 11.61 -16.64
CA HIS A 102 -4.79 12.59 -16.83
C HIS A 102 -5.42 12.94 -15.49
N TYR A 103 -5.14 14.15 -15.00
CA TYR A 103 -5.55 14.58 -13.67
C TYR A 103 -6.61 15.68 -13.70
N MET A 104 -7.68 15.45 -12.95
CA MET A 104 -8.74 16.45 -12.74
C MET A 104 -8.83 16.81 -11.25
N PRO A 105 -8.98 18.09 -10.88
CA PRO A 105 -9.11 18.45 -9.48
C PRO A 105 -10.43 17.94 -8.90
N LEU A 106 -10.34 17.22 -7.79
CA LEU A 106 -11.50 16.89 -6.97
C LEU A 106 -12.06 18.16 -6.36
N LYS A 107 -13.39 18.32 -6.44
CA LYS A 107 -14.07 19.49 -5.88
C LYS A 107 -14.88 19.06 -4.68
N THR A 108 -14.63 19.71 -3.56
CA THR A 108 -15.45 19.55 -2.37
C THR A 108 -16.72 20.39 -2.54
N ARG A 109 -17.87 19.72 -2.66
CA ARG A 109 -19.19 20.37 -2.72
C ARG A 109 -20.05 19.80 -1.60
N ASP A 110 -20.65 20.68 -0.80
CA ASP A 110 -21.50 20.30 0.34
C ASP A 110 -20.78 19.37 1.35
N GLY A 111 -19.49 19.60 1.57
CA GLY A 111 -18.65 18.79 2.47
C GLY A 111 -18.30 17.38 1.96
N ARG A 112 -18.72 17.02 0.74
CA ARG A 112 -18.35 15.75 0.10
C ARG A 112 -17.41 16.02 -1.07
N LEU A 113 -16.33 15.25 -1.12
CA LEU A 113 -15.46 15.18 -2.29
C LEU A 113 -16.25 14.56 -3.44
N GLN A 114 -16.43 15.32 -4.50
CA GLN A 114 -17.03 14.85 -5.74
C GLN A 114 -15.99 14.91 -6.85
N GLU A 115 -15.82 13.77 -7.49
CA GLU A 115 -15.20 13.68 -8.79
C GLU A 115 -16.26 13.88 -9.85
N LYS A 116 -16.00 14.76 -10.82
CA LYS A 116 -16.92 15.01 -11.93
C LYS A 116 -16.15 15.16 -13.22
N GLY A 117 -16.46 14.31 -14.18
CA GLY A 117 -16.02 14.44 -15.56
C GLY A 117 -14.74 13.66 -15.92
N ILE A 118 -14.12 12.96 -14.96
CA ILE A 118 -12.96 12.12 -15.28
C ILE A 118 -13.36 10.98 -16.22
N ASP A 119 -14.50 10.34 -15.97
CA ASP A 119 -14.97 9.18 -16.72
C ASP A 119 -15.37 9.58 -18.15
N VAL A 120 -15.89 10.81 -18.27
CA VAL A 120 -16.19 11.46 -19.56
C VAL A 120 -14.90 11.74 -20.32
N TRP A 121 -13.88 12.27 -19.65
CA TRP A 121 -12.58 12.52 -20.29
C TRP A 121 -11.93 11.21 -20.73
N LEU A 122 -11.90 10.18 -19.88
CA LEU A 122 -11.44 8.84 -20.24
C LEU A 122 -12.15 8.34 -21.51
N SER A 123 -13.48 8.45 -21.55
CA SER A 123 -14.27 8.01 -22.70
C SER A 123 -13.96 8.79 -23.98
N LEU A 124 -13.75 10.10 -23.89
CA LEU A 124 -13.40 10.93 -25.04
C LEU A 124 -12.00 10.60 -25.56
N GLU A 125 -11.02 10.54 -24.66
CA GLU A 125 -9.62 10.23 -25.00
C GLU A 125 -9.51 8.84 -25.63
N ALA A 126 -10.14 7.82 -25.02
CA ALA A 126 -10.10 6.45 -25.53
C ALA A 126 -10.70 6.34 -26.94
N LEU A 127 -11.82 7.02 -27.20
CA LEU A 127 -12.44 7.03 -28.52
C LEU A 127 -11.61 7.82 -29.54
N GLU A 128 -11.07 8.97 -29.17
CA GLU A 128 -10.20 9.79 -30.02
C GLU A 128 -8.96 9.01 -30.45
N MET A 129 -8.29 8.36 -29.49
CA MET A 129 -7.11 7.56 -29.79
C MET A 129 -7.44 6.31 -30.62
N ALA A 130 -8.58 5.66 -30.39
CA ALA A 130 -9.02 4.54 -31.24
C ALA A 130 -9.12 4.96 -32.71
N LEU A 131 -9.67 6.16 -32.96
CA LEU A 131 -9.83 6.72 -34.30
C LEU A 131 -8.49 7.13 -34.94
N HIS A 132 -7.58 7.71 -34.16
CA HIS A 132 -6.33 8.27 -34.68
C HIS A 132 -5.16 7.28 -34.74
N LYS A 133 -5.02 6.41 -33.73
CA LYS A 133 -3.91 5.46 -33.62
C LYS A 133 -4.24 4.07 -34.16
N SER A 134 -5.52 3.84 -34.49
CA SER A 134 -6.03 2.58 -35.03
C SER A 134 -5.65 1.38 -34.16
N PHE A 135 -6.00 1.45 -32.87
CA PHE A 135 -5.81 0.32 -31.95
C PHE A 135 -6.63 -0.89 -32.41
N ASP A 136 -6.01 -2.05 -32.32
CA ASP A 136 -6.64 -3.33 -32.64
C ASP A 136 -7.48 -3.82 -31.45
N VAL A 137 -6.92 -3.64 -30.24
CA VAL A 137 -7.55 -3.98 -28.96
C VAL A 137 -7.39 -2.80 -28.00
N ILE A 138 -8.48 -2.41 -27.35
CA ILE A 138 -8.47 -1.49 -26.21
C ILE A 138 -8.76 -2.26 -24.95
N VAL A 139 -7.88 -2.11 -23.96
CA VAL A 139 -8.03 -2.71 -22.64
C VAL A 139 -8.55 -1.63 -21.70
N LEU A 140 -9.74 -1.85 -21.15
CA LEU A 140 -10.38 -0.97 -20.21
C LEU A 140 -10.34 -1.61 -18.82
N ILE A 141 -9.75 -0.90 -17.85
CA ILE A 141 -9.74 -1.29 -16.45
C ILE A 141 -10.79 -0.43 -15.74
N ALA A 142 -12.02 -0.92 -15.73
CA ALA A 142 -13.18 -0.20 -15.18
C ALA A 142 -14.28 -1.18 -14.74
N GLY A 143 -15.20 -0.71 -13.90
CA GLY A 143 -16.36 -1.50 -13.46
C GLY A 143 -17.73 -0.83 -13.68
N ASP A 144 -17.77 0.44 -14.06
CA ASP A 144 -19.00 1.22 -14.10
C ASP A 144 -19.76 1.10 -15.44
N SER A 145 -21.09 1.07 -15.37
CA SER A 145 -21.97 1.12 -16.54
C SER A 145 -21.84 2.40 -17.38
N ASP A 146 -21.29 3.47 -16.81
CA ASP A 146 -21.10 4.74 -17.51
C ASP A 146 -20.18 4.63 -18.74
N TYR A 147 -19.34 3.59 -18.81
CA TYR A 147 -18.48 3.30 -19.95
C TYR A 147 -19.20 2.54 -21.09
N LEU A 148 -20.45 2.12 -20.91
CA LEU A 148 -21.19 1.37 -21.94
C LEU A 148 -21.30 2.11 -23.29
N PRO A 149 -21.57 3.44 -23.35
CA PRO A 149 -21.56 4.18 -24.61
C PRO A 149 -20.21 4.17 -25.31
N LEU A 150 -19.10 4.22 -24.55
CA LEU A 150 -17.74 4.11 -25.09
C LEU A 150 -17.54 2.76 -25.78
N VAL A 151 -17.83 1.65 -25.08
CA VAL A 151 -17.66 0.29 -25.63
C VAL A 151 -18.46 0.12 -26.93
N LYS A 152 -19.71 0.60 -26.96
CA LYS A 152 -20.53 0.56 -28.18
C LYS A 152 -19.91 1.34 -29.33
N LYS A 153 -19.31 2.50 -29.04
CA LYS A 153 -18.63 3.32 -30.05
C LYS A 153 -17.33 2.67 -30.55
N LEU A 154 -16.53 2.09 -29.66
CA LEU A 154 -15.32 1.36 -30.04
C LEU A 154 -15.63 0.17 -30.94
N ASN A 155 -16.67 -0.61 -30.60
CA ASN A 155 -17.15 -1.70 -31.45
C ASN A 155 -17.62 -1.20 -32.83
N THR A 156 -18.17 0.02 -32.93
CA THR A 156 -18.55 0.62 -34.22
C THR A 156 -17.33 0.99 -35.07
N VAL A 157 -16.22 1.38 -34.43
CA VAL A 157 -14.95 1.67 -35.09
C VAL A 157 -14.26 0.38 -35.56
N GLY A 158 -14.62 -0.77 -34.99
CA GLY A 158 -14.01 -2.07 -35.26
C GLY A 158 -12.85 -2.41 -34.31
N THR A 159 -12.66 -1.63 -33.25
CA THR A 159 -11.71 -1.94 -32.19
C THR A 159 -12.35 -2.88 -31.18
N ARG A 160 -11.66 -3.98 -30.86
CA ARG A 160 -12.13 -4.95 -29.85
C ARG A 160 -11.86 -4.43 -28.46
N VAL A 161 -12.77 -4.70 -27.53
CA VAL A 161 -12.65 -4.21 -26.15
C VAL A 161 -12.41 -5.36 -25.20
N MET A 162 -11.25 -5.36 -24.56
CA MET A 162 -10.96 -6.20 -23.41
C MET A 162 -11.30 -5.44 -22.13
N LEU A 163 -12.10 -6.03 -21.25
CA LEU A 163 -12.54 -5.42 -20.01
C LEU A 163 -12.01 -6.20 -18.82
N LEU A 164 -11.05 -5.63 -18.11
CA LEU A 164 -10.54 -6.20 -16.87
C LEU A 164 -11.41 -5.74 -15.71
N ASN A 165 -12.02 -6.69 -15.00
CA ASN A 165 -12.94 -6.41 -13.92
C ASN A 165 -12.69 -7.25 -12.67
N TRP A 166 -13.14 -6.73 -11.54
CA TRP A 166 -13.06 -7.37 -10.23
C TRP A 166 -14.41 -7.33 -9.52
N ASP A 167 -14.79 -8.49 -9.00
CA ASP A 167 -15.91 -8.64 -8.08
C ASP A 167 -15.37 -9.14 -6.73
N PHE A 168 -15.55 -8.34 -5.68
CA PHE A 168 -15.17 -8.74 -4.33
C PHE A 168 -16.05 -8.09 -3.27
N LYS A 169 -16.10 -8.75 -2.11
CA LYS A 169 -16.82 -8.29 -0.92
C LYS A 169 -15.89 -8.40 0.27
N TYR A 170 -15.78 -7.33 1.04
CA TYR A 170 -15.02 -7.35 2.28
C TYR A 170 -15.67 -6.46 3.33
N THR A 171 -15.38 -6.77 4.59
CA THR A 171 -15.76 -5.93 5.72
C THR A 171 -14.58 -5.02 6.06
N ASP A 172 -14.80 -3.72 6.01
CA ASP A 172 -13.78 -2.73 6.35
C ASP A 172 -13.47 -2.75 7.86
N TYR A 173 -12.37 -2.11 8.29
CA TYR A 173 -11.99 -2.03 9.72
C TYR A 173 -13.04 -1.30 10.59
N LYS A 174 -13.99 -0.61 9.96
CA LYS A 174 -15.16 0.02 10.61
C LYS A 174 -16.36 -0.92 10.76
N GLY A 175 -16.26 -2.17 10.31
CA GLY A 175 -17.38 -3.12 10.30
C GLY A 175 -18.37 -2.91 9.14
N GLU A 176 -18.08 -2.02 8.20
CA GLU A 176 -18.94 -1.75 7.04
C GLU A 176 -18.66 -2.73 5.90
N ASN A 177 -19.71 -3.33 5.33
CA ASN A 177 -19.58 -4.20 4.17
C ASN A 177 -19.40 -3.36 2.90
N ARG A 178 -18.25 -3.52 2.26
CA ARG A 178 -17.97 -2.95 0.95
C ARG A 178 -18.08 -4.02 -0.12
N VAL A 179 -18.77 -3.67 -1.19
CA VAL A 179 -18.96 -4.52 -2.36
C VAL A 179 -18.48 -3.75 -3.57
N THR A 180 -17.58 -4.36 -4.33
CA THR A 180 -17.24 -3.90 -5.69
C THR A 180 -17.72 -4.97 -6.64
N ARG A 181 -18.50 -4.55 -7.64
CA ARG A 181 -19.02 -5.43 -8.68
C ARG A 181 -19.05 -4.68 -10.00
N ALA A 182 -18.64 -5.34 -11.06
CA ALA A 182 -18.73 -4.81 -12.40
C ALA A 182 -20.17 -4.84 -12.94
N SER A 183 -20.52 -3.87 -13.78
CA SER A 183 -21.83 -3.84 -14.44
C SER A 183 -21.96 -4.99 -15.43
N GLN A 184 -23.03 -5.80 -15.28
CA GLN A 184 -23.32 -6.89 -16.22
C GLN A 184 -23.53 -6.38 -17.65
N GLN A 185 -24.17 -5.21 -17.81
CA GLN A 185 -24.38 -4.63 -19.12
C GLN A 185 -23.06 -4.27 -19.82
N LEU A 186 -22.04 -3.89 -19.05
CA LEU A 186 -20.73 -3.58 -19.58
C LEU A 186 -20.01 -4.86 -20.00
N LEU A 187 -20.07 -5.92 -19.17
CA LEU A 187 -19.52 -7.24 -19.47
C LEU A 187 -20.10 -7.83 -20.76
N ASP A 188 -21.42 -7.76 -20.93
CA ASP A 188 -22.13 -8.34 -22.08
C ASP A 188 -21.78 -7.66 -23.42
N HIS A 189 -21.25 -6.44 -23.40
CA HIS A 189 -20.88 -5.68 -24.61
C HIS A 189 -19.37 -5.66 -24.88
N ALA A 190 -18.56 -6.06 -23.90
CA ALA A 190 -17.11 -6.21 -24.08
C ALA A 190 -16.83 -7.42 -24.99
N THR A 191 -15.80 -7.32 -25.83
CA THR A 191 -15.38 -8.44 -26.68
C THR A 191 -14.72 -9.53 -25.83
N TYR A 192 -13.85 -9.12 -24.90
CA TYR A 192 -13.11 -10.00 -24.02
C TYR A 192 -13.32 -9.58 -22.54
N PRO A 193 -14.41 -10.01 -21.89
CA PRO A 193 -14.59 -9.77 -20.46
C PRO A 193 -13.69 -10.70 -19.65
N VAL A 194 -12.78 -10.12 -18.85
CA VAL A 194 -11.84 -10.88 -18.02
C VAL A 194 -12.13 -10.62 -16.54
N ALA A 195 -12.68 -11.64 -15.88
CA ALA A 195 -12.92 -11.66 -14.44
C ALA A 195 -11.59 -11.89 -13.70
N MET A 196 -10.86 -10.81 -13.42
CA MET A 196 -9.50 -10.89 -12.89
C MET A 196 -9.42 -11.55 -11.52
N HIS A 197 -10.46 -11.42 -10.69
CA HIS A 197 -10.54 -12.11 -9.41
C HIS A 197 -10.52 -13.63 -9.56
N GLU A 198 -11.29 -14.19 -10.50
CA GLU A 198 -11.28 -15.63 -10.79
C GLU A 198 -9.94 -16.06 -11.41
N VAL A 199 -9.44 -15.30 -12.39
CA VAL A 199 -8.17 -15.61 -13.07
C VAL A 199 -7.01 -15.63 -12.08
N ILE A 200 -6.95 -14.65 -11.18
CA ILE A 200 -5.91 -14.56 -10.15
C ILE A 200 -6.01 -15.75 -9.21
N ASP A 201 -7.19 -16.04 -8.65
CA ASP A 201 -7.35 -17.11 -7.66
C ASP A 201 -7.08 -18.50 -8.26
N GLU A 202 -7.57 -18.77 -9.48
CA GLU A 202 -7.33 -20.03 -10.18
C GLU A 202 -5.86 -20.25 -10.53
N ARG A 203 -5.19 -19.23 -11.07
CA ARG A 203 -3.79 -19.36 -11.50
C ARG A 203 -2.81 -19.29 -10.32
N LEU A 204 -3.17 -18.62 -9.22
CA LEU A 204 -2.46 -18.73 -7.95
C LEU A 204 -2.47 -20.18 -7.44
N SER A 205 -3.60 -20.89 -7.56
CA SER A 205 -3.67 -22.31 -7.17
C SER A 205 -2.76 -23.21 -8.01
N LYS A 206 -2.45 -22.80 -9.25
CA LYS A 206 -1.57 -23.50 -10.19
C LYS A 206 -0.11 -23.03 -10.15
N ASN A 207 0.19 -22.04 -9.32
CA ASN A 207 1.52 -21.43 -9.19
C ASN A 207 2.10 -20.93 -10.53
N ASP A 208 1.26 -20.26 -11.33
CA ASP A 208 1.63 -19.69 -12.62
C ASP A 208 2.56 -18.47 -12.42
N PRO A 209 3.78 -18.46 -13.00
CA PRO A 209 4.73 -17.35 -12.84
C PRO A 209 4.17 -16.01 -13.33
N LEU A 210 3.29 -16.00 -14.33
CA LEU A 210 2.70 -14.76 -14.85
C LEU A 210 1.85 -14.03 -13.80
N ILE A 211 1.19 -14.78 -12.93
CA ILE A 211 0.36 -14.22 -11.85
C ILE A 211 1.19 -13.92 -10.60
N GLU A 212 2.32 -14.60 -10.41
CA GLU A 212 3.28 -14.18 -9.38
C GLU A 212 3.83 -12.80 -9.69
N ASP A 213 4.22 -12.54 -10.94
CA ASP A 213 4.73 -11.25 -11.42
C ASP A 213 3.66 -10.15 -11.46
N LEU A 214 2.36 -10.51 -11.45
CA LEU A 214 1.26 -9.57 -11.33
C LEU A 214 1.27 -8.82 -10.00
N PHE A 215 1.88 -9.38 -8.95
CA PHE A 215 1.98 -8.73 -7.66
C PHE A 215 3.35 -8.09 -7.50
N VAL A 216 3.39 -6.93 -6.85
CA VAL A 216 4.67 -6.35 -6.44
C VAL A 216 5.35 -7.35 -5.52
N ASN A 217 6.49 -7.87 -5.98
CA ASN A 217 7.41 -8.62 -5.16
C ASN A 217 7.82 -7.70 -4.01
N GLN A 218 7.15 -7.84 -2.86
CA GLN A 218 7.75 -7.36 -1.64
C GLN A 218 9.06 -8.15 -1.56
N PRO A 219 10.24 -7.51 -1.56
CA PRO A 219 11.34 -8.19 -0.94
C PRO A 219 10.80 -8.62 0.41
N GLU A 220 10.81 -9.92 0.71
CA GLU A 220 10.81 -10.32 2.11
C GLU A 220 11.79 -9.35 2.77
N PRO A 221 11.40 -8.61 3.82
CA PRO A 221 12.34 -7.73 4.50
C PRO A 221 13.55 -8.60 4.75
N ALA A 222 14.64 -8.32 4.01
CA ALA A 222 15.73 -9.26 3.85
C ALA A 222 16.05 -9.72 5.24
N ALA A 223 15.88 -11.02 5.52
CA ALA A 223 16.02 -11.55 6.87
C ALA A 223 17.33 -10.96 7.38
N TYR A 224 17.22 -10.03 8.33
CA TYR A 224 18.34 -9.21 8.74
C TYR A 224 19.48 -10.19 8.97
N THR A 225 20.54 -10.11 8.15
CA THR A 225 21.77 -10.87 8.42
C THR A 225 22.05 -10.59 9.87
N ALA A 226 21.91 -11.61 10.71
CA ALA A 226 21.76 -11.42 12.14
C ALA A 226 22.93 -10.58 12.64
N ALA A 227 22.70 -9.27 12.77
CA ALA A 227 23.52 -8.43 13.59
C ALA A 227 23.51 -9.13 14.95
N PRO A 228 24.68 -9.23 15.62
CA PRO A 228 24.77 -9.93 16.89
C PRO A 228 23.63 -9.44 17.77
N LYS A 229 22.76 -10.37 18.20
CA LYS A 229 21.58 -10.05 19.02
C LYS A 229 22.04 -9.07 20.10
N PRO A 230 21.56 -7.81 20.11
CA PRO A 230 21.83 -6.97 21.25
C PRO A 230 21.30 -7.73 22.47
N LEU A 231 22.12 -7.84 23.52
CA LEU A 231 21.70 -8.43 24.78
C LEU A 231 20.34 -7.82 25.13
N ARG A 232 19.35 -8.67 25.40
CA ARG A 232 18.06 -8.21 25.92
C ARG A 232 18.37 -7.34 27.14
N PRO A 233 18.03 -6.04 27.14
CA PRO A 233 18.11 -5.26 28.36
C PRO A 233 17.18 -5.93 29.36
N ALA A 234 17.72 -6.38 30.48
CA ALA A 234 16.92 -6.76 31.62
C ALA A 234 16.27 -5.47 32.16
N GLY A 235 15.05 -5.21 31.69
CA GLY A 235 14.14 -4.23 32.29
C GLY A 235 13.62 -3.17 31.32
N PRO A 236 12.32 -3.16 31.01
CA PRO A 236 11.59 -1.92 30.76
C PRO A 236 11.27 -1.26 32.11
N THR A 237 11.82 -0.09 32.41
CA THR A 237 11.21 0.82 33.39
C THR A 237 9.98 1.44 32.75
N ALA A 238 8.84 0.76 32.89
CA ALA A 238 7.53 1.31 33.28
C ALA A 238 6.40 0.34 32.88
N ALA A 239 6.08 -0.58 33.79
CA ALA A 239 4.70 -1.06 33.99
C ALA A 239 4.05 -0.19 35.08
N GLY A 240 4.23 1.13 35.00
CA GLY A 240 3.72 2.09 35.97
C GLY A 240 2.33 2.61 35.58
N PRO A 241 1.56 3.16 36.53
CA PRO A 241 0.30 3.83 36.24
C PRO A 241 0.50 5.04 35.31
N VAL A 242 -0.61 5.54 34.76
CA VAL A 242 -0.67 6.81 34.01
C VAL A 242 0.07 7.90 34.79
N GLY A 243 0.99 8.60 34.12
CA GLY A 243 1.88 9.61 34.69
C GLY A 243 3.29 9.10 35.02
N SER A 244 3.57 7.80 34.88
CA SER A 244 4.92 7.27 35.02
C SER A 244 5.80 7.61 33.81
N ILE A 245 7.07 7.90 34.07
CA ILE A 245 8.10 8.11 33.05
C ILE A 245 8.77 6.77 32.79
N GLY A 246 8.95 6.42 31.52
CA GLY A 246 9.62 5.21 31.09
C GLY A 246 10.65 5.47 30.00
N VAL A 247 11.58 4.52 29.87
CA VAL A 247 12.64 4.53 28.86
C VAL A 247 12.64 3.18 28.16
N SER A 248 12.53 3.18 26.83
CA SER A 248 12.48 1.96 26.03
C SER A 248 12.83 2.26 24.57
N THR A 249 12.78 1.25 23.71
CA THR A 249 13.11 1.38 22.30
C THR A 249 11.88 1.51 21.41
N ILE A 250 12.06 2.18 20.26
CA ILE A 250 11.07 2.23 19.20
C ILE A 250 10.98 0.86 18.53
N LYS A 251 9.80 0.25 18.59
CA LYS A 251 9.51 -1.04 17.94
C LYS A 251 9.31 -0.90 16.45
N ASN A 252 8.41 0.00 16.06
CA ASN A 252 8.01 0.27 14.69
C ASN A 252 7.80 1.77 14.53
N LEU A 253 8.23 2.33 13.41
CA LEU A 253 7.97 3.72 13.02
C LEU A 253 7.22 3.72 11.68
N LYS A 254 6.12 4.46 11.60
CA LYS A 254 5.33 4.67 10.39
C LYS A 254 5.13 6.16 10.17
N ASN A 255 4.61 6.55 9.01
CA ASN A 255 4.42 7.97 8.67
C ASN A 255 3.57 8.70 9.74
N GLY A 256 4.23 9.53 10.55
CA GLY A 256 3.62 10.36 11.59
C GLY A 256 3.29 9.69 12.92
N PHE A 257 3.60 8.40 13.12
CA PHE A 257 3.39 7.72 14.41
C PHE A 257 4.32 6.52 14.61
N GLY A 258 4.54 6.14 15.86
CA GLY A 258 5.37 4.99 16.23
C GLY A 258 4.81 4.20 17.39
N PHE A 259 5.48 3.08 17.69
CA PHE A 259 5.20 2.25 18.85
C PHE A 259 6.46 2.07 19.69
N VAL A 260 6.36 2.36 20.98
CA VAL A 260 7.42 2.09 21.96
C VAL A 260 7.21 0.71 22.59
N VAL A 261 8.28 -0.07 22.73
CA VAL A 261 8.20 -1.41 23.32
C VAL A 261 7.79 -1.30 24.79
N MET A 262 6.64 -1.89 25.15
CA MET A 262 6.16 -1.97 26.53
C MET A 262 5.35 -3.27 26.71
N PRO A 263 5.66 -4.13 27.70
CA PRO A 263 4.83 -5.29 28.03
C PRO A 263 3.71 -4.89 29.02
N PRO A 264 2.44 -5.29 28.81
CA PRO A 264 2.00 -6.33 27.88
C PRO A 264 1.73 -5.84 26.45
N ASN A 265 1.45 -4.55 26.26
CA ASN A 265 1.11 -3.96 24.97
C ASN A 265 2.00 -2.75 24.67
N ASN A 266 2.52 -2.68 23.44
CA ASN A 266 3.35 -1.55 23.00
C ASN A 266 2.54 -0.25 23.03
N LEU A 267 3.18 0.84 23.42
CA LEU A 267 2.54 2.14 23.55
C LEU A 267 2.61 2.90 22.23
N PHE A 268 1.45 3.35 21.75
CA PHE A 268 1.33 4.21 20.58
C PHE A 268 1.76 5.64 20.91
N PHE A 269 2.45 6.33 19.99
CA PHE A 269 2.67 7.77 20.02
C PHE A 269 2.62 8.36 18.61
N SER A 270 2.18 9.61 18.47
CA SER A 270 2.25 10.38 17.21
C SER A 270 3.32 11.46 17.28
N TYR A 271 3.59 12.12 16.15
CA TYR A 271 4.46 13.31 16.12
C TYR A 271 4.00 14.42 17.09
N ALA A 272 2.70 14.53 17.38
CA ALA A 272 2.14 15.51 18.31
C ALA A 272 2.43 15.17 19.78
N ASP A 273 2.90 13.96 20.05
CA ASP A 273 3.24 13.47 21.37
C ASP A 273 4.74 13.62 21.69
N MET A 274 5.50 14.28 20.82
CA MET A 274 6.93 14.57 21.02
C MET A 274 7.12 15.74 22.01
N ALA A 275 8.04 15.59 22.96
CA ALA A 275 8.43 16.68 23.86
C ALA A 275 9.47 17.60 23.22
N GLU A 276 10.53 17.02 22.65
CA GLU A 276 11.68 17.72 22.05
C GLU A 276 12.28 16.87 20.92
N GLY A 277 12.77 17.53 19.86
CA GLY A 277 13.32 16.87 18.66
C GLY A 277 12.31 16.71 17.51
N ASP A 278 12.81 16.43 16.31
CA ASP A 278 11.98 16.12 15.16
C ASP A 278 11.64 14.62 15.15
N PHE A 279 10.38 14.27 14.85
CA PHE A 279 9.96 12.89 14.62
C PHE A 279 10.78 12.23 13.51
N ASN A 280 11.23 13.02 12.52
CA ASN A 280 12.06 12.53 11.41
C ASN A 280 13.46 12.05 11.84
N ASP A 281 13.92 12.42 13.05
CA ASP A 281 15.22 12.00 13.58
C ASP A 281 15.16 10.64 14.32
N LEU A 282 13.95 10.08 14.45
CA LEU A 282 13.70 8.78 15.08
C LEU A 282 13.83 7.64 14.06
N GLN A 283 14.43 6.55 14.50
CA GLN A 283 14.55 5.30 13.76
C GLN A 283 14.09 4.13 14.64
N GLU A 284 13.69 3.03 14.00
CA GLU A 284 13.40 1.79 14.72
C GLU A 284 14.65 1.33 15.50
N GLY A 285 14.48 0.97 16.76
CA GLY A 285 15.57 0.64 17.68
C GLY A 285 16.15 1.82 18.47
N ASP A 286 15.81 3.07 18.15
CA ASP A 286 16.23 4.22 18.96
C ASP A 286 15.67 4.15 20.37
N TRP A 287 16.47 4.60 21.33
CA TRP A 287 16.05 4.77 22.71
C TRP A 287 15.27 6.06 22.89
N VAL A 288 14.11 5.95 23.52
CA VAL A 288 13.23 7.07 23.81
C VAL A 288 12.80 7.05 25.26
N GLU A 289 12.75 8.23 25.86
CA GLU A 289 12.05 8.48 27.12
C GLU A 289 10.64 8.98 26.80
N PHE A 290 9.65 8.53 27.56
CA PHE A 290 8.24 8.88 27.38
C PHE A 290 7.50 8.87 28.71
N THR A 291 6.33 9.52 28.75
CA THR A 291 5.38 9.44 29.87
C THR A 291 4.17 8.60 29.47
N VAL A 292 3.73 7.69 30.33
CA VAL A 292 2.50 6.89 30.10
C VAL A 292 1.27 7.80 30.27
N GLY A 293 0.49 7.97 29.20
CA GLY A 293 -0.75 8.73 29.17
C GLY A 293 -1.94 7.87 28.74
N ARG A 294 -3.12 8.49 28.57
CA ARG A 294 -4.28 7.87 27.93
C ARG A 294 -4.70 8.60 26.66
N ASN A 295 -5.21 7.86 25.69
CA ASN A 295 -5.79 8.38 24.46
C ASN A 295 -7.30 8.66 24.61
N HIS A 296 -7.96 9.16 23.56
CA HIS A 296 -9.41 9.44 23.56
C HIS A 296 -10.30 8.20 23.64
N ARG A 297 -9.71 7.00 23.59
CA ARG A 297 -10.37 5.70 23.72
C ARG A 297 -10.08 5.01 25.06
N ASP A 298 -9.48 5.75 26.01
CA ASP A 298 -9.09 5.26 27.33
C ASP A 298 -8.01 4.15 27.32
N GLU A 299 -7.24 4.05 26.24
CA GLU A 299 -6.11 3.12 26.11
C GLU A 299 -4.79 3.83 26.46
N ASP A 300 -3.83 3.08 26.99
CA ASP A 300 -2.51 3.60 27.35
C ASP A 300 -1.71 3.99 26.10
N CYS A 301 -1.14 5.19 26.11
CA CYS A 301 -0.30 5.73 25.03
C CYS A 301 0.97 6.39 25.58
N ALA A 302 1.99 6.55 24.74
CA ALA A 302 3.20 7.28 25.08
C ALA A 302 3.02 8.77 24.75
N ARG A 303 3.35 9.64 25.70
CA ARG A 303 3.31 11.10 25.61
C ARG A 303 4.69 11.67 25.94
N ASN A 304 4.94 12.92 25.55
CA ASN A 304 6.21 13.61 25.81
C ASN A 304 7.43 12.79 25.37
N VAL A 305 7.34 12.15 24.20
CA VAL A 305 8.38 11.24 23.68
C VAL A 305 9.59 12.07 23.27
N ARG A 306 10.79 11.65 23.70
CA ARG A 306 12.05 12.27 23.31
C ARG A 306 13.14 11.22 23.11
N LYS A 307 13.99 11.42 22.11
CA LYS A 307 15.16 10.56 21.86
C LYS A 307 16.18 10.74 22.99
N VAL A 308 16.67 9.63 23.53
CA VAL A 308 17.70 9.61 24.58
C VAL A 308 18.82 8.67 24.17
N GLN A 309 19.98 8.82 24.81
CA GLN A 309 21.04 7.83 24.66
C GLN A 309 20.64 6.53 25.37
N PRO A 310 21.16 5.37 24.92
CA PRO A 310 20.98 4.12 25.63
C PRO A 310 21.41 4.29 27.10
N PRO A 311 20.63 3.79 28.07
CA PRO A 311 21.04 3.84 29.46
C PRO A 311 22.38 3.13 29.62
N ILE A 312 23.35 3.81 30.23
CA ILE A 312 24.65 3.23 30.58
C ILE A 312 24.38 2.25 31.73
N MET A 313 24.32 0.97 31.40
CA MET A 313 24.33 -0.06 32.44
C MET A 313 25.75 -0.13 33.01
N ASN A 314 25.94 0.40 34.22
CA ASN A 314 27.09 0.02 35.02
C ASN A 314 26.90 -1.46 35.37
N GLU A 315 27.74 -2.35 34.85
CA GLU A 315 27.73 -3.79 35.16
C GLU A 315 28.16 -4.11 36.61
N ASN A 316 28.03 -3.19 37.56
CA ASN A 316 28.52 -3.35 38.94
C ASN A 316 27.45 -2.99 39.99
N GLU A 317 26.27 -3.59 39.92
CA GLU A 317 25.37 -3.72 41.10
C GLU A 317 24.68 -5.10 41.06
N ASP A 318 25.47 -6.16 40.92
CA ASP A 318 25.11 -7.51 41.35
C ASP A 318 26.25 -8.02 42.25
N ASP A 319 26.37 -7.46 43.44
CA ASP A 319 27.07 -8.11 44.55
C ASP A 319 26.18 -8.04 45.79
N ASP A 320 25.11 -8.84 45.75
CA ASP A 320 24.43 -9.29 46.96
C ASP A 320 24.84 -10.76 47.19
N SER A 321 26.14 -10.94 47.46
CA SER A 321 26.66 -12.17 48.04
C SER A 321 26.16 -12.29 49.49
N PRO A 322 25.56 -13.41 49.90
CA PRO A 322 25.17 -13.60 51.29
C PRO A 322 26.42 -13.64 52.17
N GLN A 323 26.50 -12.75 53.15
CA GLN A 323 27.58 -12.68 54.13
C GLN A 323 27.69 -14.02 54.88
N GLU A 324 28.78 -14.74 54.67
CA GLU A 324 29.26 -15.77 55.60
C GLU A 324 29.77 -15.07 56.86
N GLU A 325 29.11 -15.33 57.99
CA GLU A 325 29.62 -15.01 59.33
C GLU A 325 30.84 -15.90 59.59
N GLU A 326 32.04 -15.33 59.55
CA GLU A 326 33.22 -15.90 60.22
C GLU A 326 33.77 -14.94 61.28
N GLU A 327 33.97 -15.55 62.44
CA GLU A 327 34.36 -15.00 63.72
C GLU A 327 35.69 -14.23 63.65
N HIS A 328 35.73 -13.06 64.29
CA HIS A 328 36.99 -12.50 64.76
C HIS A 328 36.99 -12.39 66.28
N GLU A 329 37.69 -13.36 66.88
CA GLU A 329 38.36 -13.24 68.17
C GLU A 329 39.05 -11.87 68.29
N SER A 330 38.69 -11.14 69.34
CA SER A 330 39.54 -10.11 69.91
C SER A 330 39.77 -10.43 71.38
N ALA A 331 40.89 -11.10 71.63
CA ALA A 331 41.49 -11.16 72.95
C ALA A 331 42.00 -9.77 73.33
N SER A 332 41.49 -9.20 74.42
CA SER A 332 42.34 -8.42 75.31
C SER A 332 41.89 -8.54 76.76
N SER A 333 42.79 -9.14 77.53
CA SER A 333 42.85 -9.27 78.97
C SER A 333 42.77 -7.92 79.68
N ARG A 334 42.10 -7.85 80.84
CA ARG A 334 42.79 -7.69 82.15
C ARG A 334 41.85 -7.41 83.34
N TYR A 335 42.10 -8.20 84.38
CA TYR A 335 41.97 -8.01 85.84
C TYR A 335 40.59 -7.87 86.49
#